data_AF-A0A1Z5JN52-F1
#
_entry.id   AF-A0A1Z5JN52-F1
#
_cell.length_a   1.000
_cell.length_b   1.000
_cell.length_c   1.000
_cell.angle_alpha   90.00
_cell.angle_beta   90.00
_cell.angle_gamma   90.00
#
_symmetry.space_group_name_H-M   'P 1'
#
loop_
_entity.id
_entity.type
_entity.pdbx_description
1 polymer ?
#
loop_
_entity_poly.entity_id
_entity_poly.type
_entity_poly.pdbx_seq_one_letter_code
_entity_poly.pdbx_strand_id
1 'polypeptide(L)'
;MASTLKEWKDKTICVVTCDGRIIIGKLIGHDQVQNLILNEAHERIYSEDTDVEEMPLGLYLVRGDNLCVVGEFDAAKMDDTIRVPEPLPHIYQQQM
;
A
#
# COMPACT_ATOMS: atom_id res chain seq x y z
N MET A 1 -15.64 -6.21 -14.02
CA MET A 1 -14.35 -5.49 -13.91
C MET A 1 -14.43 -4.64 -12.65
N ALA A 2 -13.42 -4.71 -11.79
CA ALA A 2 -13.51 -4.45 -10.35
C ALA A 2 -14.24 -3.15 -9.99
N SER A 3 -15.48 -3.28 -9.49
CA SER A 3 -16.29 -2.17 -8.98
C SER A 3 -15.81 -1.66 -7.61
N THR A 4 -14.98 -2.45 -6.92
CA THR A 4 -14.63 -2.25 -5.52
C THR A 4 -13.78 -1.00 -5.28
N LEU A 5 -12.81 -0.67 -6.16
CA LEU A 5 -11.98 0.54 -6.00
C LEU A 5 -12.80 1.84 -6.11
N LYS A 6 -13.92 1.81 -6.82
CA LYS A 6 -14.84 2.94 -6.92
C LYS A 6 -15.52 3.23 -5.57
N GLU A 7 -15.76 2.21 -4.76
CA GLU A 7 -16.36 2.32 -3.42
C GLU A 7 -15.35 2.80 -2.38
N TRP A 8 -14.06 2.65 -2.66
CA TRP A 8 -12.96 3.10 -1.79
C TRP A 8 -12.45 4.50 -2.11
N LYS A 9 -13.13 5.24 -3.00
CA LYS A 9 -12.82 6.64 -3.24
C LYS A 9 -12.91 7.43 -1.93
N ASP A 10 -11.93 8.28 -1.69
CA ASP A 10 -11.77 9.09 -0.49
C ASP A 10 -11.62 8.30 0.82
N LYS A 11 -11.40 6.97 0.74
CA LYS A 11 -11.03 6.15 1.89
C LYS A 11 -9.52 5.98 1.98
N THR A 12 -9.03 5.71 3.18
CA THR A 12 -7.66 5.27 3.40
C THR A 12 -7.54 3.81 2.97
N ILE A 13 -6.54 3.52 2.16
CA ILE A 13 -6.24 2.17 1.68
C ILE A 13 -4.79 1.83 1.96
N CYS A 14 -4.53 0.54 2.11
CA CYS A 14 -3.20 -0.04 2.16
C CYS A 14 -2.91 -0.71 0.81
N VAL A 15 -1.73 -0.41 0.28
CA VAL A 15 -1.22 -0.89 -1.00
C VAL A 15 0.07 -1.66 -0.74
N VAL A 16 0.12 -2.89 -1.23
CA VAL A 16 1.35 -3.68 -1.28
C VAL A 16 1.83 -3.71 -2.72
N THR A 17 3.05 -3.29 -2.96
CA THR A 17 3.68 -3.31 -4.28
C THR A 17 4.43 -4.62 -4.53
N CYS A 18 4.72 -4.91 -5.80
CA CYS A 18 5.42 -6.14 -6.19
C CYS A 18 6.85 -6.26 -5.63
N ASP A 19 7.48 -5.15 -5.26
CA ASP A 19 8.79 -5.07 -4.59
C ASP A 19 8.71 -5.14 -3.06
N GLY A 20 7.53 -5.38 -2.49
CA GLY A 20 7.34 -5.64 -1.05
C GLY A 20 7.09 -4.39 -0.20
N ARG A 21 6.94 -3.21 -0.82
CA ARG A 21 6.68 -1.97 -0.08
C ARG A 21 5.21 -1.91 0.34
N ILE A 22 4.98 -1.36 1.54
CA ILE A 22 3.64 -1.18 2.11
C ILE A 22 3.37 0.31 2.19
N ILE A 23 2.40 0.78 1.42
CA ILE A 23 2.06 2.19 1.30
C ILE A 23 0.62 2.38 1.75
N ILE A 24 0.40 3.31 2.67
CA ILE A 24 -0.93 3.70 3.09
C ILE A 24 -1.18 5.12 2.63
N GLY A 25 -2.38 5.38 2.13
CA GLY A 25 -2.79 6.71 1.76
C GLY A 25 -4.27 6.78 1.42
N LYS A 26 -4.78 8.00 1.26
CA LYS A 26 -6.16 8.24 0.87
C LYS A 26 -6.31 8.12 -0.65
N LEU A 27 -7.15 7.20 -1.12
CA LEU A 27 -7.39 7.02 -2.54
C LEU A 27 -8.19 8.19 -3.12
N ILE A 28 -7.54 9.04 -3.92
CA ILE A 28 -8.21 10.18 -4.57
C ILE A 28 -8.57 9.91 -6.04
N GLY A 29 -7.91 8.95 -6.68
CA GLY A 29 -8.17 8.59 -8.07
C GLY A 29 -7.64 7.21 -8.43
N HIS A 30 -8.33 6.55 -9.36
CA HIS A 30 -7.88 5.33 -10.02
C HIS A 30 -8.29 5.34 -11.49
N ASP A 31 -7.63 4.53 -12.31
CA ASP A 31 -8.03 4.27 -13.68
C ASP A 31 -8.36 2.79 -13.95
N GLN A 32 -8.69 2.48 -15.20
CA GLN A 32 -9.09 1.14 -15.64
C GLN A 32 -7.95 0.10 -15.61
N VAL A 33 -6.69 0.54 -15.57
CA VAL A 33 -5.51 -0.32 -15.43
C VAL A 33 -4.96 -0.30 -14.00
N GLN A 34 -5.75 0.24 -13.05
CA GLN A 34 -5.44 0.31 -11.63
C GLN A 34 -4.21 1.16 -11.30
N ASN A 35 -3.88 2.18 -12.09
CA ASN A 35 -3.01 3.23 -11.57
C ASN A 35 -3.73 3.95 -10.43
N LEU A 36 -3.07 4.15 -9.28
CA LEU A 36 -3.68 4.75 -8.08
C LEU A 36 -3.01 6.07 -7.75
N ILE A 37 -3.83 7.07 -7.43
CA ILE A 37 -3.38 8.34 -6.88
C ILE A 37 -3.75 8.35 -5.40
N LEU A 38 -2.73 8.41 -4.55
CA LEU A 38 -2.85 8.44 -3.09
C LEU A 38 -2.47 9.83 -2.59
N ASN A 39 -3.33 10.44 -1.78
CA ASN A 39 -3.02 11.64 -1.03
C ASN A 39 -2.57 11.28 0.39
N GLU A 40 -1.74 12.15 0.99
CA GLU A 40 -1.22 11.96 2.36
C GLU A 40 -0.59 10.57 2.57
N ALA A 41 0.07 10.07 1.52
CA ALA A 41 0.65 8.75 1.50
C ALA A 41 1.88 8.70 2.41
N HIS A 42 2.05 7.58 3.10
CA HIS A 42 3.22 7.23 3.88
C HIS A 42 3.56 5.76 3.65
N GLU A 43 4.85 5.46 3.59
CA GLU A 43 5.35 4.09 3.52
C GLU A 43 5.58 3.57 4.94
N ARG A 44 5.13 2.35 5.21
CA ARG A 44 5.36 1.66 6.48
C ARG A 44 6.53 0.71 6.35
N ILE A 45 7.56 0.95 7.16
CA ILE A 45 8.79 0.18 7.20
C ILE A 45 8.76 -0.68 8.47
N TYR A 46 8.85 -1.99 8.27
CA TYR A 46 8.88 -2.98 9.36
C TYR A 46 10.33 -3.43 9.58
N SER A 47 10.70 -3.61 10.85
CA SER A 47 12.05 -3.98 11.30
C SER A 47 11.97 -4.95 12.48
N GLU A 48 13.07 -5.65 12.74
CA GLU A 48 13.27 -6.45 13.96
C GLU A 48 13.59 -5.59 15.17
N ASP A 49 14.35 -4.53 14.93
CA ASP A 49 15.01 -3.76 15.98
C ASP A 49 14.17 -2.55 16.42
N THR A 50 13.39 -2.01 15.50
CA THR A 50 12.58 -0.80 15.69
C THR A 50 11.11 -1.09 15.48
N ASP A 51 10.27 -0.31 16.18
CA ASP A 51 8.83 -0.30 15.97
C ASP A 51 8.52 0.24 14.56
N VAL A 52 7.28 0.11 14.09
CA VAL A 52 6.94 0.44 12.70
C VAL A 52 7.18 1.92 12.42
N GLU A 53 7.99 2.20 11.40
CA GLU A 53 8.31 3.57 10.97
C GLU A 53 7.42 4.00 9.81
N GLU A 54 6.95 5.24 9.86
CA GLU A 54 6.16 5.86 8.79
C GLU A 54 6.97 6.92 8.05
N MET A 55 7.29 6.64 6.79
CA MET A 55 8.01 7.56 5.92
C MET A 55 7.03 8.35 5.05
N PRO A 56 6.91 9.68 5.20
CA PRO A 56 5.94 10.47 4.44
C PRO A 56 6.33 10.58 2.96
N LEU A 57 5.37 10.27 2.08
CA LEU A 57 5.48 10.40 0.63
C LEU A 57 4.64 11.58 0.08
N GLY A 58 3.55 11.93 0.76
CA GLY A 58 2.65 13.02 0.35
C GLY A 58 1.71 12.59 -0.78
N LEU A 59 1.70 13.31 -1.90
CA LEU A 59 0.95 12.91 -3.09
C LEU A 59 1.74 11.85 -3.86
N TYR A 60 1.22 10.62 -3.94
CA TYR A 60 1.94 9.49 -4.51
C TYR A 60 1.14 8.80 -5.62
N LEU A 61 1.79 8.54 -6.75
CA LEU A 61 1.24 7.82 -7.89
C LEU A 61 1.82 6.41 -7.93
N VAL A 62 0.96 5.40 -7.78
CA VAL A 62 1.33 4.00 -7.94
C VAL A 62 0.91 3.51 -9.32
N ARG A 63 1.85 2.94 -10.07
CA ARG A 63 1.58 2.33 -11.37
C ARG A 63 0.92 0.96 -11.18
N GLY A 64 -0.15 0.69 -11.92
CA GLY A 64 -0.95 -0.53 -11.82
C GLY A 64 -0.15 -1.83 -11.98
N ASP A 65 0.85 -1.85 -12.87
CA ASP A 65 1.70 -3.04 -13.09
C ASP A 65 2.55 -3.42 -11.86
N ASN A 66 2.78 -2.46 -10.95
CA ASN A 66 3.55 -2.67 -9.73
C ASN A 66 2.66 -2.95 -8.51
N LEU A 67 1.34 -2.98 -8.67
CA LEU A 67 0.41 -3.31 -7.60
C LEU A 67 0.31 -4.83 -7.42
N CYS A 68 0.40 -5.26 -6.17
CA CYS A 68 0.06 -6.63 -5.79
C CYS A 68 -1.30 -6.70 -5.09
N VAL A 69 -1.45 -5.98 -3.97
CA VAL A 69 -2.66 -6.03 -3.14
C VAL A 69 -3.13 -4.61 -2.84
N VAL A 70 -4.44 -4.42 -2.83
CA VAL A 70 -5.10 -3.21 -2.33
C VAL A 70 -6.17 -3.63 -1.34
N GLY A 71 -6.18 -3.03 -0.15
CA GLY A 71 -7.19 -3.26 0.87
C GLY A 71 -7.63 -1.96 1.55
N GLU A 72 -8.87 -1.92 2.01
CA GLU A 72 -9.35 -0.84 2.89
C GLU A 72 -8.55 -0.86 4.20
N PHE A 73 -8.14 0.32 4.64
CA PHE A 73 -7.30 0.48 5.82
C PHE A 73 -8.12 0.97 7.02
N ASP A 74 -7.98 0.29 8.16
CA ASP A 74 -8.62 0.67 9.43
C ASP A 74 -7.55 0.86 10.51
N ALA A 75 -7.18 2.11 10.76
CA ALA A 75 -6.13 2.48 11.72
C ALA A 75 -6.43 1.98 13.14
N ALA A 76 -7.71 1.83 13.52
CA ALA A 76 -8.08 1.41 14.86
C ALA A 76 -7.73 -0.06 15.16
N LYS A 77 -7.46 -0.86 14.12
CA LYS A 77 -7.12 -2.28 14.24
C LYS A 77 -5.63 -2.56 14.09
N MET A 78 -4.82 -1.52 13.99
CA MET A 78 -3.40 -1.69 13.73
C MET A 78 -2.56 -1.56 14.99
N ASP A 79 -1.51 -2.37 15.06
CA ASP A 79 -0.57 -2.39 16.16
C ASP A 79 0.81 -2.00 15.62
N ASP A 80 1.24 -0.79 15.97
CA ASP A 80 2.51 -0.21 15.54
C ASP A 80 3.71 -0.80 16.31
N THR A 81 3.46 -1.61 17.34
CA THR A 81 4.51 -2.29 18.13
C THR A 81 4.92 -3.64 17.55
N ILE A 82 4.28 -4.08 16.47
CA ILE A 82 4.63 -5.32 15.78
C ILE A 82 6.01 -5.19 15.14
N ARG A 83 6.89 -6.12 15.51
CA ARG A 83 8.23 -6.27 14.93
C ARG A 83 8.24 -7.50 14.04
N VAL A 84 8.62 -7.33 12.79
CA VAL A 84 8.53 -8.37 11.76
C VAL A 84 9.94 -8.62 11.22
N PRO A 85 10.37 -9.90 11.16
CA PRO A 85 11.77 -10.23 10.93
C PRO A 85 12.33 -9.80 9.57
N GLU A 86 11.51 -9.87 8.53
CA GLU A 86 11.95 -9.58 7.16
C GLU A 86 10.90 -8.76 6.42
N PRO A 87 11.32 -7.82 5.54
CA PRO A 87 10.40 -7.16 4.63
C PRO A 87 9.73 -8.19 3.72
N LEU A 88 8.54 -7.84 3.21
CA LEU A 88 7.82 -8.74 2.31
C LEU A 88 8.71 -9.06 1.09
N PRO A 89 8.88 -10.35 0.75
CA PRO A 89 9.69 -10.71 -0.40
C PRO A 89 9.04 -10.17 -1.68
N HIS A 90 9.88 -9.82 -2.66
CA HIS A 90 9.40 -9.44 -3.97
C HIS A 90 8.61 -10.58 -4.60
N ILE A 91 7.53 -10.22 -5.30
CA ILE A 91 6.75 -11.16 -6.06
C ILE A 91 7.48 -11.39 -7.37
N TYR A 92 8.05 -12.58 -7.51
CA TYR A 92 8.55 -13.05 -8.78
C TYR A 92 7.37 -13.09 -9.76
N GLN A 93 7.29 -12.11 -10.67
CA GLN A 93 6.51 -12.30 -11.89
C GLN A 93 7.15 -13.48 -12.59
N GLN A 94 6.48 -14.65 -12.59
CA GLN A 94 6.90 -15.77 -13.41
C GLN A 94 6.96 -15.25 -14.86
N GLN A 95 8.17 -15.05 -15.37
CA GLN A 95 8.38 -14.82 -16.78
C GLN A 95 7.85 -16.06 -17.50
N MET A 96 6.78 -15.89 -18.25
CA MET A 96 6.33 -16.88 -19.24
C MET A 96 7.36 -16.98 -20.37
#